data_AF-A0A2V2ZZX0-F1
#
_entry.id   AF-A0A2V2ZZX0-F1
#
_cell.length_a   1.000
_cell.length_b   1.000
_cell.length_c   1.000
_cell.angle_alpha   90.00
_cell.angle_beta   90.00
_cell.angle_gamma   90.00
#
_symmetry.space_group_name_H-M   'P 1'
#
loop_
_entity.id
_entity.type
_entity.pdbx_description
1 polymer ?
#
loop_
_entity_poly.entity_id
_entity_poly.type
_entity_poly.pdbx_seq_one_letter_code
_entity_poly.pdbx_strand_id
1 'polypeptide(L)'
;MNQTKIISRILFYICALLSAGYLITFGYSLFCLMSGFAVTPYKEGQFLHINYPFTEQPFLNIENNYPYMIFSFMSVLITYGIFFWLSARVFKVFFQQKLFTQENIIQLKRFYLYNIFIPLPLVIIASFFVEVESIIWGLVFIHFMLGIFCLFLANIFKQGLHLQNEQDLFI
;
A
#
# COMPACT_ATOMS: atom_id res chain seq x y z
N MET A 1 -17.17 5.39 21.39
CA MET A 1 -16.82 6.28 20.24
C MET A 1 -15.44 6.93 20.36
N ASN A 2 -15.04 7.52 21.49
CA ASN A 2 -13.71 8.14 21.62
C ASN A 2 -12.55 7.15 21.45
N GLN A 3 -12.67 5.95 21.99
CA GLN A 3 -11.67 4.90 21.81
C GLN A 3 -11.45 4.55 20.32
N THR A 4 -12.51 4.39 19.54
CA THR A 4 -12.43 4.14 18.09
C THR A 4 -11.72 5.28 17.36
N LYS A 5 -11.99 6.53 17.72
CA LYS A 5 -11.30 7.70 17.15
C LYS A 5 -9.82 7.72 17.50
N ILE A 6 -9.46 7.38 18.73
CA ILE A 6 -8.06 7.30 19.19
C ILE A 6 -7.32 6.19 18.44
N ILE A 7 -7.89 4.98 18.39
CA ILE A 7 -7.30 3.84 17.68
C ILE A 7 -7.11 4.18 16.21
N SER A 8 -8.14 4.70 15.55
CA SER A 8 -8.07 5.07 14.12
C SER A 8 -7.02 6.16 13.87
N ARG A 9 -6.85 7.11 14.79
CA ARG A 9 -5.82 8.15 14.68
C ARG A 9 -4.41 7.58 14.80
N ILE A 10 -4.19 6.66 15.75
CA ILE A 10 -2.89 5.98 15.90
C ILE A 10 -2.58 5.18 14.63
N LEU A 11 -3.53 4.38 14.16
CA LEU A 11 -3.37 3.57 12.95
C LEU A 11 -3.14 4.43 11.70
N PHE A 12 -3.78 5.60 11.60
CA PHE A 12 -3.49 6.56 10.54
C PHE A 12 -2.03 6.97 10.49
N TYR A 13 -1.45 7.38 11.62
CA TYR A 13 -0.05 7.82 11.66
C TYR A 13 0.92 6.67 11.40
N ILE A 14 0.63 5.47 11.93
CA ILE A 14 1.43 4.27 11.65
C ILE A 14 1.42 3.97 10.15
N CYS A 15 0.23 3.89 9.52
CA CYS A 15 0.13 3.62 8.09
C CYS A 15 0.73 4.74 7.24
N ALA A 16 0.59 6.01 7.63
CA ALA A 16 1.20 7.12 6.93
C ALA A 16 2.74 7.05 6.97
N LEU A 17 3.31 6.73 8.14
CA LEU A 17 4.75 6.56 8.31
C LEU A 17 5.29 5.38 7.49
N LEU A 18 4.61 4.22 7.55
CA LEU A 18 4.98 3.04 6.76
C LEU A 18 4.90 3.34 5.26
N SER A 19 3.82 3.97 4.81
CA SER A 19 3.66 4.37 3.42
C SER A 19 4.80 5.27 2.95
N ALA A 20 5.16 6.30 3.74
CA ALA A 20 6.29 7.16 3.44
C ALA A 20 7.60 6.36 3.37
N GLY A 21 7.86 5.48 4.34
CA GLY A 21 9.05 4.63 4.34
C GLY A 21 9.18 3.78 3.07
N TYR A 22 8.11 3.08 2.68
CA TYR A 22 8.06 2.26 1.47
C TYR A 22 8.23 3.09 0.19
N LEU A 23 7.53 4.22 0.07
CA LEU A 23 7.57 5.04 -1.14
C LEU A 23 8.88 5.81 -1.30
N ILE A 24 9.48 6.29 -0.20
CA ILE A 24 10.82 6.90 -0.20
C ILE A 24 11.85 5.84 -0.60
N THR A 25 11.78 4.65 0.00
CA THR A 25 12.69 3.54 -0.34
C THR A 25 12.55 3.14 -1.81
N PHE A 26 11.32 3.06 -2.33
CA PHE A 26 11.04 2.82 -3.74
C PHE A 26 11.68 3.89 -4.62
N GLY A 27 11.41 5.17 -4.35
CA GLY A 27 11.93 6.29 -5.14
C GLY A 27 13.46 6.35 -5.13
N TYR A 28 14.06 6.15 -3.96
CA TYR A 28 15.51 6.10 -3.81
C TYR A 28 16.12 4.92 -4.59
N SER A 29 15.56 3.73 -4.41
CA SER A 29 16.05 2.53 -5.11
C SER A 29 15.92 2.65 -6.62
N LEU A 30 14.78 3.17 -7.11
CA LEU A 30 14.57 3.41 -8.53
C LEU A 30 15.61 4.39 -9.09
N PHE A 31 15.87 5.49 -8.38
CA PHE A 31 16.90 6.45 -8.78
C PHE A 31 18.30 5.81 -8.84
N CYS A 32 18.69 5.07 -7.80
CA CYS A 32 20.00 4.40 -7.74
C CYS A 32 20.16 3.37 -8.86
N LEU A 33 19.16 2.54 -9.10
CA LEU A 33 19.21 1.49 -10.13
C LEU A 33 19.20 2.06 -11.55
N MET A 34 18.51 3.19 -11.79
CA MET A 34 18.51 3.84 -13.11
C MET A 34 19.78 4.62 -13.41
N SER A 35 20.38 5.25 -12.40
CA SER A 35 21.54 6.13 -12.57
C SER A 35 22.89 5.45 -12.31
N GLY A 36 22.89 4.29 -11.64
CA GLY A 36 24.08 3.68 -11.05
C GLY A 36 24.59 4.41 -9.81
N PHE A 37 23.91 5.47 -9.35
CA PHE A 37 24.31 6.20 -8.14
C PHE A 37 24.20 5.31 -6.90
N ALA A 38 25.24 5.31 -6.06
CA ALA A 38 25.28 4.56 -4.80
C ALA A 38 24.96 3.06 -4.94
N VAL A 39 25.29 2.46 -6.10
CA VAL A 39 25.17 1.02 -6.33
C VAL A 39 26.55 0.38 -6.34
N THR A 40 26.75 -0.68 -5.56
CA THR A 40 28.00 -1.44 -5.52
C THR A 40 27.73 -2.93 -5.75
N PRO A 41 28.23 -3.53 -6.84
CA PRO A 41 28.11 -4.96 -7.04
C PRO A 41 29.03 -5.73 -6.08
N TYR A 42 28.56 -6.88 -5.59
CA TYR A 42 29.36 -7.78 -4.77
C TYR A 42 29.07 -9.25 -5.13
N LYS A 43 29.88 -10.19 -4.60
CA LYS A 43 29.84 -11.63 -4.95
C LYS A 43 29.83 -11.84 -6.48
N GLU A 44 30.91 -11.43 -7.13
CA GLU A 44 31.09 -11.59 -8.58
C GLU A 44 29.98 -10.93 -9.42
N GLY A 45 29.31 -9.91 -8.87
CA GLY A 45 28.24 -9.18 -9.56
C GLY A 45 26.87 -9.83 -9.51
N GLN A 46 26.69 -10.92 -8.74
CA GLN A 46 25.38 -11.56 -8.56
C GLN A 46 24.41 -10.75 -7.71
N PHE A 47 24.94 -9.86 -6.85
CA PHE A 47 24.14 -9.04 -5.95
C PHE A 47 24.59 -7.58 -6.03
N LEU A 48 23.68 -6.68 -5.69
CA LEU A 48 23.92 -5.25 -5.59
C LEU A 48 23.64 -4.77 -4.17
N HIS A 49 24.57 -3.98 -3.64
CA HIS A 49 24.29 -3.06 -2.56
C HIS A 49 23.69 -1.78 -3.14
N ILE A 50 22.54 -1.35 -2.62
CA ILE A 50 22.12 0.05 -2.71
C ILE A 50 22.58 0.68 -1.39
N ASN A 51 23.54 1.60 -1.45
CA ASN A 51 24.15 2.21 -0.28
C ASN A 51 23.34 3.40 0.23
N TYR A 52 23.61 3.86 1.46
CA TYR A 52 23.14 5.17 1.89
C TYR A 52 23.75 6.28 1.03
N PRO A 53 23.02 7.40 0.80
CA PRO A 53 23.50 8.49 -0.06
C PRO A 53 24.88 8.98 0.36
N PHE A 54 25.79 9.09 -0.60
CA PHE A 54 27.16 9.59 -0.40
C PHE A 54 28.02 8.74 0.57
N THR A 55 27.69 7.46 0.74
CA THR A 55 28.47 6.53 1.57
C THR A 55 28.67 5.18 0.86
N GLU A 56 29.56 4.36 1.40
CA GLU A 56 29.75 2.95 1.02
C GLU A 56 28.99 1.99 1.97
N GLN A 57 28.15 2.53 2.86
CA GLN A 57 27.41 1.71 3.83
C GLN A 57 26.16 1.11 3.17
N PRO A 58 26.01 -0.23 3.15
CA PRO A 58 24.88 -0.87 2.49
C PRO A 58 23.58 -0.55 3.22
N PHE A 59 22.59 -0.04 2.48
CA PHE A 59 21.23 0.18 2.96
C PHE A 59 20.32 -0.99 2.57
N LEU A 60 20.37 -1.44 1.32
CA LEU A 60 19.61 -2.59 0.81
C LEU A 60 20.53 -3.54 0.05
N ASN A 61 20.18 -4.83 0.11
CA ASN A 61 20.85 -5.89 -0.63
C ASN A 61 19.83 -6.53 -1.56
N ILE A 62 20.14 -6.58 -2.84
CA ILE A 62 19.25 -7.14 -3.86
C ILE A 62 20.01 -8.04 -4.82
N GLU A 63 19.31 -8.95 -5.47
CA GLU A 63 19.90 -9.72 -6.57
C GLU A 63 20.07 -8.85 -7.82
N ASN A 64 21.17 -9.04 -8.52
CA ASN A 64 21.47 -8.37 -9.77
C ASN A 64 20.76 -9.06 -10.96
N ASN A 65 19.44 -9.13 -10.88
CA ASN A 65 18.60 -9.81 -11.86
C ASN A 65 17.33 -8.97 -12.10
N TYR A 66 17.05 -8.61 -13.36
CA TYR A 66 15.93 -7.73 -13.71
C TYR A 66 14.55 -8.28 -13.28
N PRO A 67 14.18 -9.53 -13.59
CA PRO A 67 12.99 -10.18 -13.01
C PRO A 67 12.85 -9.99 -11.49
N TYR A 68 13.91 -10.27 -10.73
CA TYR A 68 13.90 -10.07 -9.28
C TYR A 68 13.69 -8.59 -8.91
N MET A 69 14.47 -7.69 -9.51
CA MET A 69 14.40 -6.25 -9.22
C MET A 69 12.99 -5.70 -9.46
N ILE A 70 12.33 -6.12 -10.54
CA ILE A 70 11.02 -5.62 -10.92
C ILE A 70 9.92 -6.27 -10.07
N PHE A 71 9.85 -7.60 -10.03
CA PHE A 71 8.71 -8.32 -9.48
C PHE A 71 8.83 -8.65 -7.99
N SER A 72 10.03 -8.92 -7.50
CA SER A 72 10.26 -9.29 -6.09
C SER A 72 10.65 -8.10 -5.22
N PHE A 73 11.22 -7.05 -5.80
CA PHE A 73 11.70 -5.89 -5.05
C PHE A 73 10.89 -4.61 -5.29
N MET A 74 10.94 -4.03 -6.50
CA MET A 74 10.27 -2.76 -6.82
C MET A 74 8.74 -2.86 -6.68
N SER A 75 8.14 -3.92 -7.22
CA SER A 75 6.69 -4.14 -7.15
C SER A 75 6.21 -4.28 -5.70
N VAL A 76 6.97 -4.97 -4.85
CA VAL A 76 6.66 -5.10 -3.43
C VAL A 76 6.72 -3.72 -2.76
N LEU A 77 7.79 -2.95 -2.97
CA LEU A 77 7.93 -1.63 -2.34
C LEU A 77 6.79 -0.67 -2.71
N ILE A 78 6.47 -0.54 -4.00
CA ILE A 78 5.43 0.39 -4.45
C ILE A 78 4.03 -0.06 -4.02
N THR A 79 3.73 -1.36 -4.11
CA THR A 79 2.38 -1.87 -3.79
C THR A 79 2.08 -1.84 -2.30
N TYR A 80 3.06 -2.14 -1.43
CA TYR A 80 2.91 -1.93 0.00
C TYR A 80 2.85 -0.44 0.36
N GLY A 81 3.65 0.41 -0.30
CA GLY A 81 3.58 1.85 -0.14
C GLY A 81 2.18 2.42 -0.42
N ILE A 82 1.57 2.00 -1.52
CA ILE A 82 0.19 2.36 -1.91
C ILE A 82 -0.84 1.76 -0.94
N PHE A 83 -0.68 0.48 -0.56
CA PHE A 83 -1.58 -0.17 0.40
C PHE A 83 -1.64 0.57 1.74
N PHE A 84 -0.48 0.94 2.30
CA PHE A 84 -0.42 1.69 3.54
C PHE A 84 -0.95 3.11 3.38
N TRP A 85 -0.72 3.74 2.23
CA TRP A 85 -1.30 5.05 1.93
C TRP A 85 -2.83 5.02 1.94
N LEU A 86 -3.42 4.06 1.24
CA LEU A 86 -4.87 3.88 1.18
C LEU A 86 -5.43 3.49 2.56
N SER A 87 -4.73 2.61 3.30
CA SER A 87 -5.08 2.25 4.69
C SER A 87 -5.13 3.49 5.59
N ALA A 88 -4.14 4.38 5.50
CA ALA A 88 -4.15 5.63 6.26
C ALA A 88 -5.39 6.48 5.89
N ARG A 89 -5.73 6.60 4.61
CA ARG A 89 -6.95 7.33 4.20
C ARG A 89 -8.22 6.70 4.77
N VAL A 90 -8.32 5.37 4.82
CA VAL A 90 -9.44 4.67 5.46
C VAL A 90 -9.51 4.98 6.95
N PHE A 91 -8.39 4.89 7.70
CA PHE A 91 -8.40 5.23 9.12
C PHE A 91 -8.75 6.69 9.39
N LYS A 92 -8.37 7.60 8.49
CA LYS A 92 -8.77 9.02 8.55
C LYS A 92 -10.28 9.19 8.57
N VAL A 93 -11.03 8.40 7.81
CA VAL A 93 -12.50 8.44 7.77
C VAL A 93 -13.09 8.30 9.17
N PHE A 94 -12.58 7.39 10.00
CA PHE A 94 -13.18 7.03 11.28
C PHE A 94 -12.94 8.01 12.44
N PHE A 95 -12.07 9.01 12.27
CA PHE A 95 -11.87 10.05 13.29
C PHE A 95 -12.24 11.47 12.84
N GLN A 96 -12.85 11.61 11.66
CA GLN A 96 -13.45 12.86 11.23
C GLN A 96 -14.71 13.21 12.04
N GLN A 97 -15.13 14.48 11.96
CA GLN A 97 -16.36 14.94 12.60
C GLN A 97 -17.61 14.39 11.91
N LYS A 98 -17.66 14.43 10.58
CA LYS A 98 -18.74 13.85 9.75
C LYS A 98 -18.22 12.59 9.04
N LEU A 99 -18.86 11.45 9.30
CA LEU A 99 -18.47 10.15 8.72
C LEU A 99 -19.06 9.95 7.33
N PHE A 100 -20.36 10.20 7.18
CA PHE A 100 -21.09 10.02 5.93
C PHE A 100 -20.89 11.23 5.03
N THR A 101 -19.87 11.16 4.16
CA THR A 101 -19.57 12.20 3.17
C THR A 101 -19.16 11.55 1.85
N GLN A 102 -19.36 12.24 0.73
CA GLN A 102 -18.92 11.75 -0.57
C GLN A 102 -17.40 11.50 -0.60
N GLU A 103 -16.62 12.37 0.03
CA GLU A 103 -15.17 12.21 0.11
C GLU A 103 -14.78 10.91 0.82
N ASN A 104 -15.41 10.61 1.96
CA ASN A 104 -15.11 9.39 2.72
C ASN A 104 -15.50 8.11 1.96
N ILE A 105 -16.64 8.13 1.26
CA ILE A 105 -17.05 7.04 0.38
C ILE A 105 -16.01 6.81 -0.72
N ILE A 106 -15.45 7.87 -1.31
CA ILE A 106 -14.38 7.76 -2.32
C ILE A 106 -13.11 7.13 -1.74
N GLN A 107 -12.72 7.47 -0.50
CA GLN A 107 -11.54 6.85 0.14
C GLN A 107 -11.73 5.35 0.36
N LEU A 108 -12.88 4.95 0.91
CA LEU A 108 -13.24 3.54 1.08
C LEU A 108 -13.29 2.82 -0.28
N LYS A 109 -13.82 3.49 -1.31
CA LYS A 109 -13.88 2.97 -2.67
C LYS A 109 -12.53 2.68 -3.28
N ARG A 110 -11.60 3.62 -3.19
CA ARG A 110 -10.23 3.43 -3.70
C ARG A 110 -9.54 2.27 -2.98
N PHE A 111 -9.71 2.16 -1.67
CA PHE A 111 -9.14 1.07 -0.89
C PHE A 111 -9.67 -0.30 -1.32
N TYR A 112 -11.00 -0.48 -1.41
CA TYR A 112 -11.52 -1.80 -1.79
C TYR A 112 -11.18 -2.17 -3.23
N LEU A 113 -11.22 -1.22 -4.16
CA LEU A 113 -10.87 -1.48 -5.57
C LEU A 113 -9.42 -1.95 -5.69
N TYR A 114 -8.50 -1.27 -5.00
CA TYR A 114 -7.11 -1.67 -4.97
C TYR A 114 -6.95 -3.10 -4.46
N ASN A 115 -7.51 -3.40 -3.28
CA ASN A 115 -7.32 -4.68 -2.62
C ASN A 115 -7.99 -5.86 -3.35
N ILE A 116 -9.08 -5.64 -4.09
CA ILE A 116 -9.74 -6.69 -4.89
C ILE A 116 -9.02 -6.92 -6.21
N PHE A 117 -8.58 -5.86 -6.89
CA PHE A 117 -8.19 -5.95 -8.30
C PHE A 117 -6.69 -5.83 -8.59
N ILE A 118 -5.85 -5.43 -7.63
CA ILE A 118 -4.41 -5.24 -7.87
C ILE A 118 -3.55 -6.45 -7.42
N PRO A 119 -3.67 -6.98 -6.19
CA PRO A 119 -2.75 -8.01 -5.70
C PRO A 119 -2.75 -9.30 -6.53
N LEU A 120 -3.93 -9.83 -6.88
CA LEU A 120 -4.04 -11.09 -7.61
C LEU A 120 -3.43 -11.01 -9.02
N PRO A 121 -3.82 -10.04 -9.88
CA PRO A 121 -3.17 -9.91 -11.20
C PRO A 121 -1.67 -9.68 -11.11
N LEU A 122 -1.21 -8.87 -10.14
CA LEU A 122 0.21 -8.62 -9.95
C LEU A 122 0.98 -9.91 -9.64
N VAL A 123 0.48 -10.73 -8.71
CA VAL A 123 1.13 -11.99 -8.32
C VAL A 123 1.08 -13.02 -9.45
N ILE A 124 -0.02 -13.10 -10.19
CA ILE A 124 -0.11 -13.96 -11.38
C ILE A 124 0.95 -13.54 -12.40
N ILE A 125 1.06 -12.24 -12.72
CA ILE A 125 2.06 -11.75 -13.67
C ILE A 125 3.47 -12.03 -13.15
N ALA A 126 3.76 -11.75 -11.87
CA ALA A 126 5.06 -12.01 -11.26
C ALA A 126 5.46 -13.50 -11.35
N SER A 127 4.51 -14.42 -11.21
CA SER A 127 4.76 -15.86 -11.25
C SER A 127 5.33 -16.39 -12.57
N PHE A 128 5.23 -15.63 -13.67
CA PHE A 128 5.89 -15.95 -14.93
C PHE A 128 7.39 -15.64 -14.95
N PHE A 129 7.88 -14.83 -14.01
CA PHE A 129 9.24 -14.28 -14.01
C PHE A 129 10.05 -14.65 -12.78
N VAL A 130 9.39 -14.84 -11.63
CA VAL A 130 10.00 -15.14 -10.35
C VAL A 130 9.20 -16.21 -9.60
N GLU A 131 9.88 -17.00 -8.78
CA GLU A 131 9.20 -17.92 -7.87
C GLU A 131 8.39 -17.15 -6.83
N VAL A 132 7.11 -17.49 -6.71
CA VAL A 132 6.19 -16.88 -5.75
C VAL A 132 6.01 -17.82 -4.58
N GLU A 133 6.49 -17.42 -3.41
CA GLU A 133 6.32 -18.20 -2.18
C GLU A 133 4.85 -18.41 -1.84
N SER A 134 4.52 -19.58 -1.25
CA SER A 134 3.15 -19.95 -0.89
C SER A 134 2.47 -18.93 0.04
N ILE A 135 3.24 -18.27 0.91
CA ILE A 135 2.75 -17.23 1.81
C ILE A 135 2.17 -16.02 1.06
N ILE A 136 2.69 -15.71 -0.13
CA ILE A 136 2.23 -14.58 -0.95
C ILE A 136 0.79 -14.83 -1.44
N TRP A 137 0.43 -16.06 -1.78
CA TRP A 137 -0.94 -16.42 -2.13
C TRP A 137 -1.90 -16.23 -0.95
N GLY A 138 -1.45 -16.55 0.27
CA GLY A 138 -2.18 -16.24 1.50
C GLY A 138 -2.40 -14.73 1.70
N LEU A 139 -1.38 -13.92 1.42
CA LEU A 139 -1.49 -12.46 1.49
C LEU A 139 -2.48 -11.90 0.44
N VAL A 140 -2.46 -12.41 -0.79
CA VAL A 140 -3.44 -12.04 -1.83
C VAL A 140 -4.86 -12.30 -1.36
N PHE A 141 -5.10 -13.45 -0.73
CA PHE A 141 -6.42 -13.78 -0.16
C PHE A 141 -6.82 -12.82 0.97
N ILE A 142 -5.89 -12.47 1.86
CA ILE A 142 -6.15 -11.48 2.93
C ILE A 142 -6.51 -10.12 2.34
N HIS A 143 -5.78 -9.64 1.33
CA HIS A 143 -6.12 -8.40 0.64
C HIS A 143 -7.52 -8.46 0.03
N PHE A 144 -7.85 -9.54 -0.68
CA PHE A 144 -9.19 -9.72 -1.24
C PHE A 144 -10.27 -9.61 -0.15
N MET A 145 -10.11 -10.32 0.97
CA MET A 145 -11.05 -10.25 2.10
C MET A 145 -11.18 -8.84 2.69
N LEU A 146 -10.06 -8.13 2.89
CA LEU A 146 -10.06 -6.74 3.35
C LEU A 146 -10.80 -5.82 2.37
N GLY A 147 -10.63 -6.06 1.07
CA GLY A 147 -11.36 -5.38 0.01
C GLY A 147 -12.87 -5.60 0.13
N ILE A 148 -13.31 -6.85 0.27
CA ILE A 148 -14.74 -7.18 0.43
C ILE A 148 -15.34 -6.50 1.67
N PHE A 149 -14.65 -6.52 2.81
CA PHE A 149 -15.14 -5.82 4.01
C PHE A 149 -15.25 -4.30 3.79
N CYS A 150 -14.27 -3.69 3.13
CA CYS A 150 -14.30 -2.26 2.85
C CYS A 150 -15.35 -1.88 1.79
N LEU A 151 -15.66 -2.77 0.85
CA LEU A 151 -16.78 -2.61 -0.08
C LEU A 151 -18.12 -2.48 0.67
N PHE A 152 -18.38 -3.37 1.63
CA PHE A 152 -19.57 -3.26 2.47
C PHE A 152 -19.61 -1.96 3.25
N LEU A 153 -18.49 -1.55 3.86
CA LEU A 153 -18.39 -0.26 4.55
C LEU A 153 -18.68 0.92 3.62
N ALA A 154 -18.13 0.93 2.39
CA ALA A 154 -18.38 1.98 1.41
C ALA A 154 -19.88 2.08 1.06
N ASN A 155 -20.56 0.94 0.90
CA ASN A 155 -21.99 0.90 0.61
C ASN A 155 -22.85 1.33 1.81
N ILE A 156 -22.49 0.94 3.03
CA ILE A 156 -23.14 1.42 4.26
C ILE A 156 -22.99 2.94 4.36
N PHE A 157 -21.81 3.48 4.08
CA PHE A 157 -21.59 4.91 4.11
C PHE A 157 -22.41 5.65 3.06
N LYS A 158 -22.53 5.07 1.86
CA LYS A 158 -23.36 5.60 0.79
C LYS A 158 -24.84 5.63 1.17
N GLN A 159 -25.37 4.54 1.74
CA GLN A 159 -26.75 4.48 2.22
C GLN A 159 -26.99 5.48 3.36
N GLY A 160 -26.05 5.57 4.32
CA GLY A 160 -26.13 6.52 5.43
C GLY A 160 -26.17 7.97 4.96
N LEU A 161 -25.37 8.34 3.96
CA LEU A 161 -25.39 9.67 3.37
C LEU A 161 -26.72 9.96 2.64
N HIS A 162 -27.26 8.98 1.93
CA HIS A 162 -28.56 9.14 1.26
C HIS A 162 -29.69 9.43 2.27
N LEU A 163 -29.74 8.65 3.36
CA LEU A 163 -30.75 8.82 4.42
C LEU A 163 -30.60 10.17 5.16
N GLN A 164 -29.36 10.64 5.37
CA GLN A 164 -29.13 11.97 5.96
C GLN A 164 -29.70 13.08 5.06
N ASN A 165 -29.46 13.00 3.76
CA ASN A 165 -29.99 14.00 2.83
C ASN A 165 -31.52 13.96 2.74
N GLU A 166 -32.14 12.78 2.81
CA GLU A 166 -33.59 12.67 2.85
C GLU A 166 -34.16 13.29 4.12
N GLN A 167 -33.59 13.01 5.30
CA GLN A 167 -34.05 13.58 6.56
C GLN A 167 -33.84 15.10 6.65
N ASP A 168 -32.73 15.63 6.14
CA ASP A 168 -32.45 17.07 6.06
C ASP A 168 -33.42 17.80 5.12
N LEU A 169 -34.03 17.09 4.15
CA LEU A 169 -35.04 17.64 3.23
C LEU A 169 -36.44 17.75 3.87
N PHE A 170 -36.70 17.09 5.00
CA PHE A 170 -37.99 17.08 5.71
C PHE A 170 -38.03 18.00 6.95
N ILE A 171 -37.08 18.93 7.11
CA ILE A 171 -37.04 19.90 8.22
C ILE A 171 -37.64 21.25 7.80
#